data_AF-A0A2W4QNS1-F1
#
_entry.id   AF-A0A2W4QNS1-F1
#
_cell.length_a   1.000
_cell.length_b   1.000
_cell.length_c   1.000
_cell.angle_alpha   90.00
_cell.angle_beta   90.00
_cell.angle_gamma   90.00
#
_symmetry.space_group_name_H-M   'P 1'
#
loop_
_entity.id
_entity.type
_entity.pdbx_description
1 polymer ?
#
loop_
_entity_poly.entity_id
_entity_poly.type
_entity_poly.pdbx_seq_one_letter_code
_entity_poly.pdbx_strand_id
1 'polypeptide(L)' 'MARYTRDLKRILRDAGCYYLRPAKGDHELWHSPLTNCSFVVDSDIKSRHTANQVLKQAGLPKQF' A
#
# COMPACT_ATOMS: atom_id res chain seq x y z
N MET A 1 11.40 -14.02 7.08
CA MET A 1 10.36 -13.74 6.04
C MET A 1 10.33 -12.25 5.78
N ALA A 2 10.53 -11.80 4.55
CA ALA A 2 10.48 -10.38 4.19
C ALA A 2 9.04 -9.87 4.34
N ARG A 3 8.80 -8.96 5.30
CA ARG A 3 7.50 -8.33 5.51
C ARG A 3 7.52 -6.96 4.83
N TYR A 4 7.26 -6.92 3.53
CA TYR A 4 7.26 -5.68 2.74
C TYR A 4 6.19 -4.69 3.21
N THR A 5 5.12 -5.18 3.86
CA THR A 5 4.02 -4.35 4.37
C THR A 5 4.47 -3.22 5.29
N ARG A 6 5.46 -3.45 6.17
CA ARG A 6 5.90 -2.40 7.12
C ARG A 6 6.52 -1.22 6.38
N ASP A 7 7.45 -1.51 5.47
CA ASP A 7 8.14 -0.48 4.68
C ASP A 7 7.20 0.18 3.69
N LEU A 8 6.35 -0.60 3.03
CA LEU A 8 5.31 -0.09 2.13
C LEU A 8 4.39 0.90 2.84
N LYS A 9 3.83 0.54 4.00
CA LYS A 9 2.97 1.43 4.80
C LYS A 9 3.69 2.70 5.26
N ARG A 10 5.00 2.63 5.50
CA ARG A 10 5.81 3.82 5.81
C ARG A 10 5.90 4.73 4.59
N ILE A 11 6.27 4.20 3.42
CA ILE A 11 6.34 4.96 2.17
C ILE A 11 4.99 5.58 1.80
N LEU A 12 3.90 4.82 1.93
CA LEU A 12 2.55 5.31 1.66
C LEU A 12 2.18 6.50 2.56
N ARG A 13 2.47 6.41 3.87
CA ARG A 13 2.20 7.52 4.80
C ARG A 13 3.06 8.74 4.54
N ASP A 14 4.34 8.54 4.21
CA ASP A 14 5.26 9.62 3.84
C ASP A 14 4.78 10.35 2.58
N ALA A 15 4.20 9.62 1.63
CA ALA A 15 3.53 10.16 0.46
C ALA A 15 2.15 10.79 0.75
N GLY A 16 1.71 10.85 2.01
CA GLY A 16 0.41 11.39 2.42
C GLY A 16 -0.78 10.46 2.16
N CYS A 17 -0.55 9.21 1.74
CA CYS A 17 -1.61 8.22 1.66
C CYS A 17 -2.03 7.80 3.07
N TYR A 18 -3.32 7.57 3.25
CA TYR A 18 -3.88 7.25 4.56
C TYR A 18 -4.82 6.05 4.51
N TYR A 19 -4.87 5.36 5.63
CA TYR A 19 -5.81 4.27 5.85
C TYR A 19 -7.23 4.81 5.96
N LEU A 20 -8.17 4.21 5.22
CA LEU A 20 -9.58 4.55 5.28
C LEU A 20 -10.34 3.62 6.23
N ARG A 21 -10.29 2.31 5.96
CA ARG A 21 -11.12 1.31 6.66
C ARG A 21 -10.63 -0.11 6.35
N PRO A 22 -11.05 -1.13 7.11
CA PRO A 22 -10.74 -2.51 6.73
C PRO A 22 -11.53 -2.89 5.46
N ALA A 23 -10.91 -3.70 4.62
CA ALA A 23 -11.53 -4.34 3.46
C ALA A 23 -11.87 -5.79 3.81
N LYS A 24 -12.21 -6.62 2.81
CA LYS A 24 -12.59 -8.01 3.04
C LYS A 24 -11.41 -8.82 3.58
N GLY A 25 -11.59 -9.42 4.77
CA GLY A 25 -10.59 -10.26 5.41
C GLY A 25 -9.52 -9.46 6.14
N ASP A 26 -8.26 -9.77 5.86
CA ASP A 26 -7.05 -9.16 6.41
C ASP A 26 -6.50 -8.01 5.54
N HIS A 27 -7.31 -7.54 4.60
CA HIS A 27 -6.98 -6.44 3.72
C HIS A 27 -7.38 -5.08 4.32
N GLU A 28 -6.61 -4.04 4.00
CA GLU A 28 -6.85 -2.66 4.40
C GLU A 28 -7.15 -1.80 3.17
N LEU A 29 -8.19 -0.96 3.24
CA LEU A 29 -8.43 0.06 2.22
C LEU A 29 -7.66 1.33 2.56
N TRP A 30 -6.84 1.78 1.63
CA TRP A 30 -6.04 2.99 1.69
C TRP A 30 -6.48 3.96 0.59
N HIS A 31 -6.23 5.24 0.81
CA HIS A 31 -6.49 6.29 -0.16
C HIS A 31 -5.22 7.08 -0.46
N SER A 32 -4.96 7.30 -1.75
CA SER A 32 -3.89 8.19 -2.21
C SER A 32 -4.49 9.54 -2.60
N PRO A 33 -4.14 10.63 -1.91
CA PRO A 33 -4.50 11.98 -2.35
C PRO A 33 -3.76 12.39 -3.64
N LEU A 34 -2.64 11.73 -3.98
CA LEU A 34 -1.85 12.03 -5.17
C LEU A 34 -2.58 11.62 -6.46
N THR A 35 -3.23 10.46 -6.45
CA THR A 35 -4.00 9.94 -7.59
C THR A 35 -5.50 10.06 -7.39
N ASN A 36 -5.93 10.56 -6.23
CA ASN A 36 -7.34 10.58 -5.78
C ASN A 36 -8.01 9.20 -5.89
N CYS A 37 -7.24 8.13 -5.69
CA CYS A 37 -7.69 6.75 -5.85
C CYS A 37 -7.56 5.97 -4.54
N SER A 38 -8.55 5.14 -4.27
CA SER A 38 -8.53 4.19 -3.17
C SER A 38 -8.04 2.83 -3.66
N PHE A 39 -7.17 2.19 -2.89
CA PHE A 39 -6.54 0.91 -3.23
C PHE A 39 -6.44 0.02 -2.00
N VAL A 40 -6.27 -1.28 -2.22
CA VAL A 40 -6.25 -2.27 -1.17
C VAL A 40 -4.81 -2.67 -0.87
N VAL A 41 -4.45 -2.70 0.41
CA VAL A 41 -3.15 -3.12 0.92
C VAL A 41 -3.34 -4.36 1.77
N ASP A 42 -2.63 -5.43 1.42
CA ASP A 42 -2.58 -6.65 2.22
C ASP A 42 -1.76 -6.42 3.50
N SER A 43 -2.28 -6.92 4.63
CA SER A 43 -1.61 -6.82 5.93
C SER A 43 -0.33 -7.66 6.02
N ASP A 44 -0.14 -8.67 5.16
CA ASP A 44 1.05 -9.54 5.11
C ASP A 44 1.56 -9.80 3.67
N ILE A 45 2.13 -8.75 3.06
CA ILE A 45 2.74 -8.82 1.74
C ILE A 45 4.09 -9.54 1.81
N LYS A 46 4.13 -10.73 1.22
CA LYS A 46 5.33 -11.59 1.11
C LYS A 46 6.12 -11.39 -0.18
N SER A 47 5.56 -10.69 -1.16
CA SER A 47 6.16 -10.51 -2.49
C SER A 47 6.41 -9.04 -2.81
N ARG A 48 7.64 -8.75 -3.25
CA ARG A 48 8.01 -7.43 -3.80
C ARG A 48 7.13 -6.99 -4.97
N HIS A 49 6.62 -7.94 -5.76
CA HIS A 49 5.80 -7.63 -6.92
C HIS A 49 4.46 -7.01 -6.48
N THR A 50 3.84 -7.58 -5.46
CA THR A 50 2.61 -7.05 -4.85
C THR A 50 2.86 -5.67 -4.22
N ALA A 51 3.96 -5.52 -3.47
CA ALA A 51 4.31 -4.21 -2.86
C ALA A 51 4.48 -3.12 -3.92
N ASN A 52 5.15 -3.43 -5.04
CA ASN A 52 5.30 -2.50 -6.15
C ASN A 52 4.01 -2.21 -6.91
N GLN A 53 3.08 -3.17 -6.99
CA GLN A 53 1.75 -2.93 -7.56
C GLN A 53 0.96 -1.93 -6.71
N VAL A 54 1.03 -2.06 -5.38
CA VAL A 54 0.40 -1.09 -4.46
C VAL A 54 1.02 0.30 -4.63
N LEU A 55 2.35 0.42 -4.71
CA LEU A 55 3.02 1.71 -4.98
C LEU A 55 2.53 2.31 -6.30
N LYS A 56 2.44 1.50 -7.36
CA LYS A 56 1.92 1.95 -8.66
C LYS A 56 0.47 2.45 -8.57
N GLN A 57 -0.38 1.77 -7.80
CA GLN A 57 -1.77 2.20 -7.57
C GLN A 57 -1.85 3.52 -6.79
N ALA A 58 -0.94 3.72 -5.84
CA ALA A 58 -0.82 4.97 -5.09
C ALA A 58 -0.23 6.13 -5.92
N GLY A 59 0.26 5.86 -7.14
CA GLY A 59 0.94 6.84 -7.99
C GLY A 59 2.42 7.03 -7.69
N LEU A 60 3.02 6.09 -6.95
CA LEU A 60 4.41 6.14 -6.51
C LEU A 60 5.32 5.26 -7.38
N PRO A 61 6.60 5.62 -7.51
CA PRO A 61 7.59 4.78 -8.20
C PRO A 61 7.79 3.45 -7.46
N LYS A 62 8.22 2.42 -8.20
CA LYS A 62 8.60 1.13 -7.62
C LYS A 62 9.82 1.30 -6.69
N GLN A 63 9.81 0.60 -5.56
CA GLN A 63 10.84 0.70 -4.52
C GLN A 63 11.33 -0.68 -4.00
N PHE A 64 10.70 -1.78 -4.42
CA PHE A 64 11.00 -3.14 -3.94
C PHE A 64 11.42 -4.12 -5.04
#